data_AF-A0A6I3CD57-F1
#
_entry.id   AF-A0A6I3CD57-F1
#
_cell.length_a   1.000
_cell.length_b   1.000
_cell.length_c   1.000
_cell.angle_alpha   90.00
_cell.angle_beta   90.00
_cell.angle_gamma   90.00
#
_symmetry.space_group_name_H-M   'P 1'
#
loop_
_entity.id
_entity.type
_entity.pdbx_description
1 polymer ?
#
loop_
_entity_poly.entity_id
_entity_poly.type
_entity_poly.pdbx_seq_one_letter_code
_entity_poly.pdbx_strand_id
1 'polypeptide(L)' 'MSEIKHSRSLVKAITWRITGTVDTFLLTLLITGKLKFAFSISAAELFTKIFLYYVHERVWERIKWGRKEIGAH' A
#
# COMPACT_ATOMS: atom_id res chain seq x y z
N MET A 1 -4.67 32.64 0.49
CA MET A 1 -4.67 31.71 1.65
C MET A 1 -5.18 30.35 1.20
N SER A 2 -4.41 29.58 0.42
CA SER A 2 -4.88 28.31 -0.17
C SER A 2 -3.79 27.25 -0.32
N GLU A 3 -2.58 27.46 0.21
CA GLU A 3 -1.46 26.52 0.09
C GLU A 3 -1.43 25.44 1.20
N ILE A 4 -2.23 25.58 2.26
CA ILE A 4 -2.17 24.67 3.44
C ILE A 4 -2.99 23.37 3.24
N LYS A 5 -3.89 23.31 2.25
CA LYS A 5 -4.85 22.19 2.10
C LYS A 5 -4.24 20.92 1.50
N HIS A 6 -3.22 21.03 0.63
CA HIS A 6 -2.58 19.88 -0.01
C HIS A 6 -1.44 19.29 0.83
N SER A 7 -0.59 20.13 1.42
CA SER A 7 0.54 19.66 2.25
C SER A 7 0.08 18.91 3.50
N ARG A 8 -1.06 19.30 4.12
CA ARG A 8 -1.63 18.56 5.25
C ARG A 8 -2.08 17.15 4.90
N SER A 9 -2.60 16.94 3.69
CA SER A 9 -3.03 15.62 3.22
C SER A 9 -1.84 14.72 2.92
N LEU A 10 -0.75 15.26 2.36
CA LEU A 10 0.50 14.53 2.15
C LEU A 10 1.14 14.13 3.49
N VAL A 11 1.22 15.04 4.45
CA VAL A 11 1.73 14.73 5.79
C VAL A 11 0.87 13.66 6.46
N LYS A 12 -0.47 13.79 6.42
CA LYS A 12 -1.37 12.74 6.93
C LYS A 12 -1.17 11.39 6.25
N ALA A 13 -1.00 11.36 4.93
CA ALA A 13 -0.78 10.12 4.18
C ALA A 13 0.56 9.46 4.55
N ILE A 14 1.61 10.26 4.72
CA ILE A 14 2.92 9.78 5.18
C ILE A 14 2.84 9.28 6.61
N THR A 15 2.22 10.03 7.52
CA THR A 15 2.00 9.61 8.91
C THR A 15 1.24 8.30 8.95
N TRP A 16 0.15 8.17 8.21
CA TRP A 16 -0.63 6.92 8.15
C TRP A 16 0.20 5.73 7.65
N ARG A 17 1.05 5.94 6.64
CA ARG A 17 1.96 4.89 6.14
C ARG A 17 3.02 4.51 7.15
N ILE A 18 3.62 5.48 7.83
CA ILE A 18 4.65 5.22 8.85
C ILE A 18 4.02 4.49 10.04
N THR A 19 2.85 4.95 10.53
CA THR A 19 2.13 4.31 11.64
C THR A 19 1.83 2.85 11.31
N GLY A 20 1.35 2.53 10.10
CA GLY A 20 1.07 1.15 9.70
C GLY A 20 2.31 0.25 9.72
N THR A 21 3.42 0.69 9.11
CA THR A 21 4.66 -0.10 9.10
C THR A 21 5.25 -0.25 10.50
N VAL A 22 5.18 0.80 11.32
CA VAL A 22 5.67 0.79 12.70
C VAL A 22 4.82 -0.12 13.57
N ASP A 23 3.50 -0.09 13.42
CA ASP A 23 2.57 -0.97 14.14
C ASP A 23 2.89 -2.45 13.86
N THR A 24 2.96 -2.85 12.59
CA THR A 24 3.32 -4.24 12.22
C THR A 24 4.68 -4.64 12.78
N PHE A 25 5.67 -3.75 12.71
CA PHE A 25 7.00 -4.01 13.24
C PHE A 25 6.98 -4.20 14.77
N LEU A 26 6.31 -3.29 15.49
CA LEU A 26 6.19 -3.34 16.95
C LEU A 26 5.38 -4.56 17.40
N LEU A 27 4.25 -4.85 16.75
CA LEU A 27 3.41 -6.00 17.05
C LEU A 27 4.20 -7.30 16.86
N THR A 28 4.92 -7.41 15.75
CA THR A 28 5.78 -8.58 15.49
C THR A 28 6.91 -8.69 16.51
N LEU A 29 7.52 -7.56 16.90
CA LEU A 29 8.58 -7.51 17.89
C LEU A 29 8.07 -7.89 19.29
N LEU A 30 6.88 -7.41 19.68
CA LEU A 30 6.26 -7.73 20.97
C LEU A 30 5.86 -9.20 21.05
N ILE A 31 5.30 -9.77 19.97
CA ILE A 31 4.87 -11.17 19.95
C ILE A 31 6.07 -12.12 19.86
N THR A 32 7.05 -11.83 19.00
CA THR A 32 8.15 -12.77 18.73
C THR A 32 9.37 -12.52 19.62
N GLY A 33 9.55 -11.31 20.15
CA GLY A 33 10.74 -10.87 20.89
C GLY A 33 12.02 -10.79 20.06
N LYS A 34 11.95 -11.01 18.73
CA LYS A 34 13.12 -11.14 17.85
C LYS A 34 13.12 -10.06 16.77
N LEU A 35 14.10 -9.15 16.84
CA LEU A 35 14.29 -8.07 15.87
C LEU A 35 14.41 -8.57 14.42
N LYS A 36 15.12 -9.69 14.19
CA LYS A 36 15.24 -10.28 12.85
C LYS A 36 13.87 -10.63 12.25
N PHE A 37 12.96 -11.18 13.05
CA PHE A 37 11.62 -11.54 12.59
C PHE A 37 10.76 -10.30 12.32
N ALA A 38 10.80 -9.31 13.20
CA ALA A 38 10.09 -8.04 13.02
C ALA A 38 10.49 -7.33 11.72
N PHE A 39 11.79 -7.30 11.43
CA PHE A 39 12.30 -6.72 10.19
C PHE A 39 11.92 -7.52 8.96
N SER A 40 12.02 -8.86 9.02
CA SER A 40 11.61 -9.71 7.90
C SER A 40 10.12 -9.58 7.58
N ILE A 41 9.25 -9.50 8.60
CA ILE A 41 7.81 -9.35 8.40
C ILE A 41 7.46 -7.98 7.85
N SER A 42 8.01 -6.89 8.39
CA SER A 42 7.74 -5.55 7.88
C SER A 42 8.26 -5.36 6.44
N ALA A 43 9.41 -5.95 6.10
CA ALA A 43 9.92 -5.97 4.73
C ALA A 43 9.02 -6.80 3.80
N ALA A 44 8.57 -7.97 4.26
CA ALA A 44 7.66 -8.83 3.52
C ALA A 44 6.30 -8.15 3.30
N GLU A 45 5.78 -7.37 4.26
CA GLU A 45 4.53 -6.61 4.11
C GLU A 45 4.62 -5.63 2.93
N LEU A 46 5.71 -4.84 2.88
CA LEU A 46 5.95 -3.89 1.80
C LEU A 46 6.06 -4.60 0.45
N PHE A 47 6.85 -5.68 0.39
CA PHE A 47 7.02 -6.45 -0.84
C PHE A 47 5.71 -7.10 -1.31
N THR A 48 4.95 -7.67 -0.38
CA THR A 48 3.67 -8.31 -0.66
C THR A 48 2.65 -7.31 -1.21
N LYS A 49 2.60 -6.08 -0.69
CA LYS A 49 1.73 -5.01 -1.22
C LYS A 49 2.08 -4.64 -2.66
N ILE A 50 3.38 -4.48 -2.95
CA ILE A 50 3.85 -4.17 -4.31
C ILE A 50 3.51 -5.31 -5.26
N PHE A 51 3.79 -6.55 -4.85
CA PHE A 51 3.51 -7.75 -5.63
C PHE A 51 2.00 -7.92 -5.87
N LEU A 52 1.16 -7.77 -4.84
CA LEU A 52 -0.30 -7.82 -4.97
C LEU A 52 -0.82 -6.71 -5.87
N TYR A 53 -0.32 -5.48 -5.74
CA TYR A 53 -0.72 -4.39 -6.63
C TYR A 53 -0.38 -4.71 -8.08
N TYR A 54 0.82 -5.20 -8.35
CA TYR A 54 1.24 -5.61 -9.70
C TYR A 54 0.36 -6.73 -10.24
N VAL A 55 0.16 -7.81 -9.48
CA VAL A 55 -0.70 -8.93 -9.90
C VAL A 55 -2.14 -8.45 -10.11
N HIS A 56 -2.67 -7.63 -9.22
CA HIS A 56 -4.01 -7.05 -9.34
C HIS A 56 -4.13 -6.25 -10.63
N GLU A 57 -3.17 -5.36 -10.93
CA GLU A 57 -3.13 -4.60 -12.17
C GLU A 57 -3.06 -5.52 -13.39
N ARG A 58 -2.21 -6.55 -13.39
CA ARG A 58 -2.10 -7.53 -14.49
C ARG A 58 -3.37 -8.36 -14.70
N VAL A 59 -4.02 -8.75 -13.62
CA VAL A 59 -5.32 -9.46 -13.68
C VAL A 59 -6.37 -8.50 -14.23
N TRP A 60 -6.40 -7.25 -13.77
CA TRP A 60 -7.31 -6.23 -14.24
C TRP A 60 -7.13 -5.90 -15.72
N GLU A 61 -5.89 -5.83 -16.21
CA GLU A 61 -5.58 -5.68 -17.65
C GLU A 61 -6.13 -6.83 -18.50
N ARG A 62 -6.15 -8.05 -17.95
CA ARG A 62 -6.70 -9.24 -18.63
C ARG A 62 -8.23 -9.27 -18.59
N ILE A 63 -8.83 -8.71 -17.55
CA ILE A 63 -10.28 -8.60 -17.45
C ILE A 63 -10.71 -7.44 -18.35
N LYS A 64 -11.37 -7.76 -19.47
CA LYS A 64 -11.92 -6.78 -20.43
C LYS A 64 -13.12 -5.97 -19.87
N TRP A 65 -13.15 -5.65 -18.59
CA TRP A 65 -14.29 -4.96 -17.97
C TRP A 65 -14.26 -3.48 -18.34
N GLY A 66 -15.27 -3.03 -19.09
CA GLY A 66 -15.44 -1.62 -19.42
C GLY A 66 -14.89 -1.15 -20.77
N ARG A 67 -14.53 -2.06 -21.71
CA ARG A 67 -14.49 -1.66 -23.12
C ARG A 67 -15.92 -1.33 -23.55
N LYS A 68 -16.28 -0.05 -23.50
CA LYS A 68 -17.32 0.46 -24.40
C LYS A 68 -16.77 0.25 -25.80
N GLU A 69 -17.27 -0.75 -26.50
CA GLU A 69 -17.34 -0.63 -27.94
C GLU A 69 -18.14 0.64 -28.19
N ILE A 70 -17.42 1.72 -28.52
CA ILE A 70 -18.01 2.90 -29.14
C ILE A 70 -18.57 2.40 -30.47
N GLY A 71 -19.80 1.89 -30.40
CA GLY A 71 -20.60 1.58 -31.56
C GLY A 71 -20.66 2.83 -32.41
N ALA A 72 -20.02 2.76 -33.57
CA ALA A 72 -20.22 3.73 -34.62
C ALA A 72 -21.66 3.60 -35.09
N HIS A 73 -22.51 4.55 -34.70
CA HIS A 73 -23.77 4.87 -35.35
C HIS A 73 -24.10 6.34 -35.13
#